data_AF-A0A2D9GQC6-F1
#
_entry.id   AF-A0A2D9GQC6-F1
#
_cell.length_a   1.000
_cell.length_b   1.000
_cell.length_c   1.000
_cell.angle_alpha   90.00
_cell.angle_beta   90.00
_cell.angle_gamma   90.00
#
_symmetry.space_group_name_H-M   'P 1'
#
loop_
_entity.id
_entity.type
_entity.pdbx_description
1 polymer ?
#
loop_
_entity_poly.entity_id
_entity_poly.type
_entity_poly.pdbx_seq_one_letter_code
_entity_poly.pdbx_strand_id
1 'polypeptide(L)'
;MRNNSIIHVQKEEGNFRIDSDNLIDLEEAMSQYTFMKIPFSPRCTVQCKGLCVKCGVDLNTNNCDCNTKQIDSRWAPLESLLDSIKE
;
A
#
# COMPACT_ATOMS: atom_id res chain seq x y z
N MET A 1 -37.91 41.85 -25.91
CA MET A 1 -36.50 41.51 -26.23
C MET A 1 -35.98 40.67 -25.08
N ARG A 2 -35.95 39.34 -25.23
CA ARG A 2 -35.46 38.43 -24.18
C ARG A 2 -33.94 38.38 -24.29
N ASN A 3 -33.26 38.96 -23.31
CA ASN A 3 -31.81 39.00 -23.22
C ASN A 3 -31.33 37.58 -22.89
N ASN A 4 -30.96 36.83 -23.92
CA ASN A 4 -30.45 35.48 -23.79
C ASN A 4 -28.98 35.59 -23.38
N SER A 5 -28.73 35.82 -22.10
CA SER A 5 -27.39 35.77 -21.52
C SER A 5 -26.86 34.36 -21.71
N ILE A 6 -26.04 34.18 -22.75
CA ILE A 6 -25.21 32.99 -22.93
C ILE A 6 -24.30 32.97 -21.70
N ILE A 7 -24.59 32.06 -20.77
CA ILE A 7 -23.67 31.73 -19.70
C ILE A 7 -22.45 31.14 -20.40
N HIS A 8 -21.41 31.94 -20.54
CA HIS A 8 -20.08 31.43 -20.86
C HIS A 8 -19.68 30.55 -19.67
N VAL A 9 -19.94 29.25 -19.78
CA VAL A 9 -19.34 28.25 -18.91
C VAL A 9 -17.86 28.34 -19.20
N GLN A 10 -17.14 29.06 -18.33
CA GLN A 10 -15.69 29.03 -18.32
C GLN A 10 -15.30 27.56 -18.21
N LYS A 11 -14.45 27.11 -19.13
CA LYS A 11 -13.93 25.75 -19.13
C LYS A 11 -13.00 25.62 -17.93
N GLU A 12 -13.56 25.43 -16.75
CA GLU A 12 -12.82 24.85 -15.64
C GLU A 12 -12.36 23.48 -16.12
N GLU A 13 -11.06 23.23 -16.04
CA GLU A 13 -10.48 21.89 -16.15
C GLU A 13 -10.90 21.09 -14.92
N GLY A 14 -12.20 20.81 -14.84
CA GLY A 14 -12.84 20.11 -13.73
C GLY A 14 -12.84 18.60 -14.00
N ASN A 15 -12.38 17.85 -13.01
CA ASN A 15 -12.57 16.40 -12.95
C ASN A 15 -14.07 16.08 -12.90
N PHE A 16 -14.50 14.91 -13.41
CA PHE A 16 -15.90 14.41 -13.40
C PHE A 16 -16.85 15.04 -14.44
N ARG A 17 -16.46 15.10 -15.71
CA ARG A 17 -17.36 15.47 -16.81
C ARG A 17 -18.06 14.24 -17.39
N ILE A 18 -19.31 14.42 -17.80
CA ILE A 18 -20.04 13.45 -18.61
C ILE A 18 -19.68 13.72 -20.09
N ASP A 19 -19.23 12.70 -20.80
CA ASP A 19 -18.87 12.80 -22.22
C ASP A 19 -20.08 12.67 -23.16
N SER A 20 -19.82 12.68 -24.47
CA SER A 20 -20.87 12.56 -25.50
C SER A 20 -21.58 11.21 -25.50
N ASP A 21 -20.94 10.18 -24.94
CA ASP A 21 -21.48 8.82 -24.85
C ASP A 21 -22.23 8.61 -23.52
N ASN A 22 -22.41 9.68 -22.73
CA ASN A 22 -23.00 9.69 -21.40
C ASN A 22 -22.19 8.87 -20.37
N LEU A 23 -20.88 8.76 -20.57
CA LEU A 23 -19.96 8.14 -19.62
C LEU A 23 -19.29 9.21 -18.75
N ILE A 24 -18.95 8.83 -17.53
CA ILE A 24 -18.20 9.64 -16.58
C ILE A 24 -16.99 8.83 -16.11
N ASP A 25 -15.81 9.44 -16.22
CA ASP A 25 -14.59 8.83 -15.68
C ASP A 25 -14.52 9.06 -14.16
N LEU A 26 -14.44 7.95 -13.43
CA LEU A 26 -14.36 7.93 -11.97
C LEU A 26 -13.01 7.40 -11.46
N GLU A 27 -12.04 7.12 -12.34
CA GLU A 27 -10.75 6.52 -11.97
C GLU A 27 -10.06 7.32 -10.85
N GLU A 28 -10.01 8.64 -10.98
CA GLU A 28 -9.37 9.51 -9.99
C GLU A 28 -10.13 9.52 -8.65
N ALA A 29 -11.46 9.71 -8.67
CA ALA A 29 -12.27 9.67 -7.45
C ALA A 29 -12.10 8.32 -6.73
N MET A 30 -12.27 7.22 -7.46
CA MET A 30 -12.18 5.88 -6.91
C MET A 30 -10.79 5.62 -6.34
N SER A 31 -9.73 6.07 -7.01
CA SER A 31 -8.36 5.98 -6.50
C SER A 31 -8.20 6.74 -5.18
N GLN A 32 -8.59 8.01 -5.14
CA GLN A 32 -8.47 8.85 -3.94
C GLN A 32 -9.25 8.26 -2.76
N TYR A 33 -10.51 7.87 -2.96
CA TYR A 33 -11.32 7.26 -1.91
C TYR A 33 -10.77 5.90 -1.47
N THR A 34 -10.20 5.12 -2.39
CA THR A 34 -9.59 3.82 -2.06
C THR A 34 -8.33 4.03 -1.23
N PHE A 35 -7.43 4.93 -1.63
CA PHE A 35 -6.24 5.28 -0.85
C PHE A 35 -6.60 5.75 0.56
N MET A 36 -7.63 6.57 0.69
CA MET A 36 -8.09 7.10 1.98
C MET A 36 -8.61 6.00 2.93
N LYS A 37 -9.02 4.85 2.39
CA LYS A 37 -9.47 3.69 3.17
C LYS A 37 -8.35 2.72 3.53
N ILE A 38 -7.15 2.86 2.97
CA ILE A 38 -6.03 1.99 3.31
C ILE A 38 -5.57 2.33 4.75
N PRO A 39 -5.47 1.34 5.65
CA PRO A 39 -4.96 1.59 6.99
C PRO A 39 -3.50 2.04 6.92
N PHE A 40 -3.13 3.07 7.70
CA PHE A 40 -1.75 3.56 7.80
C PHE A 40 -0.75 2.48 8.28
N SER A 41 -1.22 1.48 9.02
CA SER A 41 -0.42 0.33 9.46
C SER A 41 -1.27 -0.93 9.35
N PRO A 42 -1.28 -1.61 8.19
CA PRO A 42 -1.95 -2.90 8.07
C PRO A 42 -1.23 -3.88 8.99
N ARG A 43 -1.96 -4.37 10.00
CA ARG A 43 -1.42 -5.34 10.95
C ARG A 43 -1.69 -6.73 10.41
N CYS A 44 -0.65 -7.55 10.34
CA CYS A 44 -0.80 -8.99 10.20
C CYS A 44 -1.66 -9.56 11.34
N THR A 45 -2.41 -10.62 11.06
CA THR A 45 -3.01 -11.46 12.10
C THR A 45 -1.91 -12.14 12.93
N VAL A 46 -2.26 -12.67 14.10
CA VAL A 46 -1.25 -13.32 14.98
C VAL A 46 -0.67 -14.60 14.37
N GLN A 47 -1.34 -15.20 13.38
CA GLN A 47 -0.87 -16.38 12.65
C GLN A 47 -0.19 -16.05 11.31
N CYS A 48 -0.05 -14.77 10.96
CA CYS A 48 0.58 -14.34 9.73
C CYS A 48 2.06 -14.76 9.71
N LYS A 49 2.44 -15.62 8.76
CA LYS A 49 3.84 -16.05 8.58
C LYS A 49 4.70 -14.98 7.89
N GLY A 50 4.08 -13.97 7.31
CA GLY A 50 4.73 -12.85 6.66
C GLY A 50 5.35 -13.21 5.30
N LEU A 51 6.21 -12.33 4.81
CA LEU A 51 6.98 -12.53 3.58
C LEU A 51 8.39 -12.99 3.92
N CYS A 52 9.00 -13.79 3.04
CA CYS A 52 10.41 -14.12 3.16
C CYS A 52 11.28 -12.87 3.01
N VAL A 53 12.13 -12.58 4.00
CA VAL A 53 13.03 -11.41 4.00
C VAL A 53 14.12 -11.44 2.91
N LYS A 54 14.32 -12.58 2.25
CA LYS A 54 15.30 -12.75 1.17
C LYS A 54 14.68 -12.66 -0.23
N CYS A 55 13.53 -13.30 -0.45
CA CYS A 55 12.92 -13.41 -1.79
C CYS A 55 11.52 -12.82 -1.91
N GLY A 56 10.90 -12.40 -0.79
CA GLY A 56 9.59 -11.75 -0.79
C GLY A 56 8.40 -12.69 -0.97
N VAL A 57 8.60 -14.01 -1.11
CA VAL A 57 7.46 -14.94 -1.24
C VAL A 57 6.56 -14.91 -0.01
N ASP A 58 5.25 -15.01 -0.24
CA ASP A 58 4.27 -15.14 0.82
C ASP A 58 4.38 -16.51 1.52
N LEU A 59 4.83 -16.49 2.77
CA LEU A 59 5.01 -17.70 3.58
C LEU A 59 3.68 -18.26 4.11
N ASN A 60 2.57 -17.54 3.92
CA ASN A 60 1.24 -18.05 4.24
C ASN A 60 0.76 -19.08 3.20
N THR A 61 1.18 -18.93 1.94
CA THR A 61 0.74 -19.76 0.82
C THR A 61 1.82 -20.69 0.30
N ASN A 62 3.10 -20.33 0.46
CA ASN A 62 4.23 -21.07 -0.08
C ASN A 62 5.34 -21.25 0.96
N ASN A 63 6.29 -22.12 0.66
CA ASN A 63 7.55 -22.21 1.39
C ASN A 63 8.72 -21.78 0.50
N CYS A 64 9.87 -21.45 1.10
CA CYS A 64 11.11 -21.20 0.37
C CYS A 64 12.31 -21.79 1.10
N ASP A 65 13.38 -22.06 0.34
CA ASP A 65 14.63 -22.61 0.87
C ASP A 65 15.68 -21.53 1.16
N CYS A 66 15.25 -20.26 1.32
CA CYS A 66 16.18 -19.16 1.59
C CYS A 66 16.86 -19.35 2.95
N ASN A 67 18.20 -19.23 2.98
CA ASN A 67 18.93 -19.17 4.23
C ASN A 67 18.71 -17.83 4.93
N THR A 68 17.91 -17.83 5.99
CA THR A 68 17.59 -16.65 6.81
C THR A 68 18.44 -16.54 8.07
N LYS A 69 19.28 -17.54 8.40
CA LYS A 69 20.14 -17.57 9.59
C LYS A 69 21.38 -16.67 9.49
N GLN A 70 21.27 -15.51 8.85
CA GLN A 70 22.40 -14.59 8.74
C GLN A 70 22.40 -13.68 9.97
N ILE A 71 23.34 -13.92 10.88
CA ILE A 71 23.58 -13.03 12.01
C ILE A 71 24.30 -11.80 11.45
N ASP A 72 23.71 -10.63 11.64
CA ASP A 72 24.34 -9.38 11.27
C ASP A 72 25.55 -9.14 12.19
N SER A 73 26.71 -8.91 11.58
CA SER A 73 28.00 -8.84 12.26
C SER A 73 28.06 -7.78 13.35
N ARG A 74 27.22 -6.73 13.27
CA ARG A 74 27.12 -5.68 14.29
C ARG A 74 26.62 -6.23 15.63
N TRP A 75 25.88 -7.34 15.60
CA TRP A 75 25.32 -7.99 16.77
C TRP A 75 26.14 -9.18 17.28
N ALA A 76 27.25 -9.53 16.61
CA ALA A 76 28.11 -10.63 17.04
C ALA A 76 28.54 -10.55 18.53
N PRO A 77 28.85 -9.37 19.11
CA PRO A 77 29.18 -9.28 20.54
C PRO A 77 28.05 -9.65 21.50
N LEU A 78 26.79 -9.68 21.05
CA LEU A 78 25.66 -10.10 21.88
C LEU A 78 25.58 -11.62 22.05
N GLU A 79 26.27 -12.41 21.22
CA GLU A 79 26.29 -13.87 21.40
C GLU A 79 26.85 -14.26 22.77
N SER A 80 27.91 -13.58 23.24
CA SER A 80 28.45 -13.84 24.58
C SER A 80 27.48 -13.51 25.70
N LEU A 81 26.52 -12.60 25.48
CA LEU A 81 25.48 -12.31 26.47
C LEU A 81 24.49 -13.47 26.61
N LEU A 82 24.13 -14.16 25.52
CA LEU A 82 23.23 -15.31 25.56
C LEU A 82 23.78 -16.45 26.42
N ASP A 83 25.09 -16.61 26.48
CA ASP A 83 25.72 -17.64 27.32
C ASP A 83 25.72 -17.26 28.80
N SER A 84 25.83 -15.97 29.12
CA SER A 84 25.75 -15.47 30.50
C SER A 84 24.34 -15.46 31.12
N ILE A 85 23.28 -15.59 30.31
CA ILE A 85 21.88 -15.58 30.78
C ILE A 85 21.32 -17.01 30.98
N LYS A 86 22.05 -18.04 30.55
CA LYS A 86 21.64 -19.46 30.71
C LYS A 86 21.96 -20.03 32.11
N GLU A 87 22.44 -19.19 33.03
CA GLU A 87 22.80 -19.52 34.41
C GLU A 87 21.82 -18.83 35.37
#